data_AF-A0A964LQB3-F1
#
_entry.id   AF-A0A964LQB3-F1
#
_cell.length_a   1.000
_cell.length_b   1.000
_cell.length_c   1.000
_cell.angle_alpha   90.00
_cell.angle_beta   90.00
_cell.angle_gamma   90.00
#
_symmetry.space_group_name_H-M   'P 1'
#
loop_
_entity.id
_entity.type
_entity.pdbx_description
1 polymer ?
#
loop_
_entity_poly.entity_id
_entity_poly.type
_entity_poly.pdbx_seq_one_letter_code
_entity_poly.pdbx_strand_id
1 'polypeptide(L)'
;MTPFDYILLGVLLLSALAGAVRGLIREALSLVIWALALWCAARFGGQAAQFFSNTLDNPLWRLWAGRVALFVGVLFAGGVVAWLIGYFVRKSVITGTDRALGVLFGIARGVALAGILVLALELGGFSAEPWWRESKLLPYAARVGAELRDAAQEQLAQQQGVRL
;
A
#
# COMPACT_ATOMS: atom_id res chain seq x y z
N MET A 1 23.77 -2.74 -16.31
CA MET A 1 22.56 -2.05 -15.85
C MET A 1 21.50 -2.41 -16.87
N THR A 2 20.64 -3.35 -16.53
CA THR A 2 19.60 -3.85 -17.44
C THR A 2 18.43 -2.87 -17.51
N PRO A 3 17.53 -2.95 -18.50
CA PRO A 3 16.28 -2.18 -18.52
C PRO A 3 15.49 -2.31 -17.22
N PHE A 4 15.59 -3.46 -16.56
CA PHE A 4 14.97 -3.73 -15.26
C PHE A 4 15.55 -2.89 -14.12
N ASP A 5 16.88 -2.66 -14.12
CA ASP A 5 17.52 -1.77 -13.14
C ASP A 5 16.95 -0.33 -13.22
N TYR A 6 16.68 0.16 -14.44
CA TYR A 6 16.06 1.49 -14.64
C TYR A 6 14.61 1.55 -14.17
N ILE A 7 13.84 0.46 -14.28
CA ILE A 7 12.48 0.39 -13.73
C ILE A 7 12.52 0.47 -12.21
N LEU A 8 13.39 -0.31 -11.56
CA LEU A 8 13.54 -0.29 -10.10
C LEU A 8 13.99 1.09 -9.60
N LEU A 9 14.97 1.69 -10.27
CA LEU A 9 15.39 3.07 -10.01
C LEU A 9 14.23 4.04 -10.19
N GLY A 10 13.46 3.92 -11.27
CA GLY A 10 12.29 4.75 -11.53
C GLY A 10 11.24 4.68 -10.42
N VAL A 11 10.91 3.47 -9.95
CA VAL A 11 9.98 3.28 -8.82
C VAL A 11 10.51 3.96 -7.56
N LEU A 12 11.80 3.78 -7.26
CA LEU A 12 12.43 4.40 -6.09
C LEU A 12 12.42 5.93 -6.18
N LEU A 13 12.82 6.48 -7.32
CA LEU A 13 12.92 7.92 -7.57
C LEU A 13 11.54 8.59 -7.54
N LEU A 14 10.54 7.99 -8.20
CA LEU A 14 9.17 8.47 -8.19
C LEU A 14 8.58 8.44 -6.79
N SER A 15 8.84 7.38 -6.02
CA SER A 15 8.35 7.26 -4.65
C SER A 15 9.02 8.26 -3.72
N ALA A 16 10.34 8.45 -3.84
CA ALA A 16 11.09 9.46 -3.09
C ALA A 16 10.62 10.89 -3.43
N LEU A 17 10.41 11.19 -4.72
CA LEU A 17 9.91 12.49 -5.17
C LEU A 17 8.47 12.73 -4.72
N ALA A 18 7.61 11.71 -4.80
CA ALA A 18 6.25 11.79 -4.28
C ALA A 18 6.25 12.08 -2.78
N GLY A 19 7.14 11.42 -2.02
CA GLY A 19 7.36 11.69 -0.59
C GLY A 19 7.86 13.11 -0.32
N ALA A 20 8.77 13.63 -1.15
CA ALA A 20 9.26 15.02 -1.06
C ALA A 20 8.16 16.05 -1.30
N VAL A 21 7.27 15.79 -2.27
CA VAL A 21 6.18 16.70 -2.67
C VAL A 21 5.03 16.65 -1.66
N ARG A 22 4.70 15.46 -1.14
CA ARG A 22 3.58 15.26 -0.21
C ARG A 22 3.94 15.55 1.25
N GLY A 23 5.17 15.28 1.66
CA GLY A 23 5.62 15.35 3.05
C GLY A 23 5.22 14.11 3.86
N LEU A 24 5.95 13.82 4.93
CA LEU A 24 5.72 12.65 5.79
C LEU A 24 4.30 12.65 6.37
N ILE A 25 3.83 13.77 6.90
CA ILE A 25 2.56 13.84 7.63
C ILE A 25 1.39 13.45 6.73
N ARG A 26 1.36 13.93 5.47
CA ARG A 26 0.30 13.53 4.53
C ARG A 26 0.36 12.05 4.20
N GLU A 27 1.57 11.53 4.00
CA GLU A 27 1.76 10.14 3.61
C GLU A 27 1.35 9.21 4.75
N ALA A 28 1.78 9.51 5.99
CA ALA A 28 1.41 8.80 7.21
C ALA A 28 -0.11 8.86 7.45
N LEU A 29 -0.74 10.04 7.34
CA LEU A 29 -2.19 10.17 7.44
C LEU A 29 -2.90 9.32 6.38
N SER A 30 -2.42 9.33 5.14
CA SER A 30 -3.02 8.52 4.07
C SER A 30 -3.00 7.03 4.41
N LEU A 31 -1.90 6.53 4.98
CA LEU A 31 -1.77 5.13 5.38
C LEU A 31 -2.67 4.77 6.55
N VAL A 32 -2.75 5.66 7.55
CA VAL A 32 -3.68 5.49 8.68
C VAL A 32 -5.12 5.46 8.17
N ILE A 33 -5.50 6.37 7.27
CA ILE A 33 -6.85 6.43 6.70
C ILE A 33 -7.15 5.16 5.90
N TRP A 34 -6.21 4.67 5.09
CA TRP A 34 -6.36 3.42 4.35
C TRP A 34 -6.51 2.22 5.28
N ALA A 35 -5.68 2.11 6.31
CA ALA A 35 -5.76 1.04 7.30
C ALA A 35 -7.10 1.06 8.05
N LEU A 36 -7.54 2.25 8.49
CA LEU A 36 -8.85 2.44 9.12
C LEU A 36 -10.00 2.12 8.18
N ALA A 37 -9.92 2.53 6.91
CA ALA A 37 -10.95 2.22 5.93
C ALA A 37 -11.07 0.72 5.69
N LEU A 38 -9.95 0.01 5.53
CA LEU A 38 -9.93 -1.45 5.39
C LEU A 38 -10.45 -2.15 6.65
N TRP A 39 -10.01 -1.73 7.83
CA TRP A 39 -10.48 -2.29 9.10
C TRP A 39 -11.99 -2.09 9.29
N CYS A 40 -12.48 -0.86 9.05
CA CYS A 40 -13.89 -0.56 9.11
C CYS A 40 -14.70 -1.37 8.09
N ALA A 41 -14.25 -1.45 6.84
CA ALA A 41 -14.90 -2.25 5.81
C ALA A 41 -14.96 -3.74 6.19
N ALA A 42 -13.85 -4.31 6.67
CA ALA A 42 -13.80 -5.70 7.10
C ALA A 42 -14.74 -5.97 8.27
N ARG A 43 -14.76 -5.08 9.29
CA ARG A 43 -15.50 -5.27 10.54
C ARG A 43 -16.99 -4.93 10.44
N PHE A 44 -17.32 -3.81 9.80
CA PHE A 44 -18.68 -3.24 9.76
C PHE A 44 -19.35 -3.36 8.38
N GLY A 45 -18.66 -3.90 7.37
CA GLY A 45 -19.23 -4.06 6.02
C GLY A 45 -20.52 -4.88 5.98
N GLY A 46 -20.69 -5.85 6.89
CA GLY A 46 -21.93 -6.61 7.02
C GLY A 46 -23.12 -5.78 7.54
N GLN A 47 -22.87 -4.80 8.43
CA GLN A 47 -23.90 -3.86 8.87
C GLN A 47 -24.24 -2.88 7.75
N ALA A 48 -23.22 -2.35 7.07
CA ALA A 48 -23.40 -1.49 5.90
C ALA A 48 -24.15 -2.19 4.75
N ALA A 49 -24.02 -3.51 4.63
CA ALA A 49 -24.74 -4.31 3.64
C ALA A 49 -26.27 -4.26 3.82
N GLN A 50 -26.77 -3.97 5.04
CA GLN A 50 -28.21 -3.88 5.28
C GLN A 50 -28.86 -2.71 4.55
N PHE A 51 -28.13 -1.62 4.30
CA PHE A 51 -28.64 -0.49 3.50
C PHE A 51 -28.94 -0.89 2.04
N PHE A 52 -28.29 -1.94 1.54
CA PHE A 52 -28.49 -2.46 0.19
C PHE A 52 -29.45 -3.67 0.12
N SER A 53 -30.10 -4.01 1.24
CA SER A 53 -30.99 -5.18 1.34
C SER A 53 -32.18 -5.13 0.39
N ASN A 54 -32.68 -3.94 0.07
CA ASN A 54 -33.82 -3.75 -0.84
C ASN A 54 -33.40 -3.59 -2.31
N THR A 55 -32.10 -3.54 -2.60
CA THR A 55 -31.58 -3.27 -3.95
C THR A 55 -30.81 -4.47 -4.52
N LEU A 56 -30.19 -5.29 -3.66
CA LEU A 56 -29.36 -6.43 -4.05
C LEU A 56 -29.86 -7.71 -3.38
N ASP A 57 -30.40 -8.61 -4.19
CA ASP A 57 -30.91 -9.92 -3.74
C ASP A 57 -29.78 -10.90 -3.40
N ASN A 58 -28.65 -10.80 -4.11
CA ASN A 58 -27.53 -11.71 -3.88
C ASN A 58 -26.74 -11.29 -2.62
N PRO A 59 -26.64 -12.17 -1.60
CA PRO A 59 -26.02 -11.84 -0.31
C PRO A 59 -24.53 -11.52 -0.42
N LEU A 60 -23.81 -12.11 -1.38
CA LEU A 60 -22.40 -11.85 -1.61
C LEU A 60 -22.20 -10.44 -2.19
N TRP A 61 -22.95 -10.09 -3.24
CA TRP A 61 -22.90 -8.76 -3.85
C TRP A 61 -23.31 -7.67 -2.85
N ARG A 62 -24.32 -7.95 -2.02
CA ARG A 62 -24.76 -7.03 -0.98
C ARG A 62 -23.68 -6.76 0.07
N LEU A 63 -22.98 -7.82 0.53
CA LEU A 63 -21.88 -7.68 1.47
C LEU A 63 -20.74 -6.83 0.88
N TRP A 64 -20.33 -7.13 -0.36
CA TRP A 64 -19.26 -6.38 -1.01
C TRP A 64 -19.66 -4.94 -1.31
N ALA A 65 -20.90 -4.68 -1.70
CA ALA A 65 -21.43 -3.32 -1.87
C ALA A 65 -21.34 -2.54 -0.55
N GLY A 66 -21.76 -3.12 0.58
CA GLY A 66 -21.62 -2.53 1.91
C GLY A 66 -20.17 -2.24 2.29
N ARG A 67 -19.27 -3.20 2.05
CA ARG A 67 -17.82 -3.04 2.29
C ARG A 67 -17.22 -1.91 1.47
N VAL A 68 -17.50 -1.87 0.18
CA VAL A 68 -16.99 -0.85 -0.74
C VAL A 68 -17.55 0.52 -0.38
N ALA A 69 -18.86 0.63 -0.13
CA ALA A 69 -19.48 1.88 0.27
C ALA A 69 -18.86 2.44 1.57
N LEU A 70 -18.67 1.58 2.57
CA LEU A 70 -18.04 1.99 3.83
C LEU A 70 -16.58 2.35 3.65
N PHE A 71 -15.83 1.57 2.87
CA PHE A 71 -14.44 1.84 2.54
C PHE A 71 -14.28 3.23 1.89
N VAL A 72 -15.08 3.51 0.85
CA VAL A 72 -15.07 4.80 0.17
C VAL A 72 -15.51 5.94 1.10
N GLY A 73 -16.53 5.72 1.94
CA GLY A 73 -16.99 6.70 2.92
C GLY A 73 -15.90 7.09 3.91
N VAL A 74 -15.17 6.11 4.46
CA VAL A 74 -14.06 6.36 5.39
C VAL A 74 -12.88 7.03 4.69
N LEU A 75 -12.54 6.60 3.47
CA LEU A 75 -11.49 7.28 2.68
C LEU A 75 -11.85 8.75 2.41
N PHE A 76 -13.10 9.04 2.08
CA PHE A 76 -13.56 10.40 1.83
C PHE A 76 -13.49 11.26 3.09
N ALA A 77 -14.08 10.78 4.20
CA ALA A 77 -14.06 11.49 5.47
C ALA A 77 -12.62 11.70 5.98
N GLY A 78 -11.80 10.65 5.96
CA GLY A 78 -10.38 10.71 6.31
C GLY A 78 -9.61 11.67 5.40
N GLY A 79 -9.87 11.66 4.10
CA GLY A 79 -9.26 12.55 3.13
C GLY A 79 -9.53 14.03 3.43
N VAL A 80 -10.75 14.37 3.82
CA VAL A 80 -11.12 15.73 4.27
C VAL A 80 -10.32 16.12 5.52
N VAL A 81 -10.23 15.22 6.51
CA VAL A 81 -9.44 15.45 7.74
C VAL A 81 -7.96 15.62 7.41
N ALA A 82 -7.38 14.77 6.56
CA ALA A 82 -6.00 14.88 6.15
C ALA A 82 -5.71 16.15 5.35
N TRP A 83 -6.67 16.60 4.52
CA TRP A 83 -6.57 17.86 3.83
C TRP A 83 -6.52 19.04 4.81
N LEU A 84 -7.39 19.03 5.83
CA LEU A 84 -7.44 20.05 6.86
C LEU A 84 -6.14 20.08 7.69
N ILE A 85 -5.66 18.94 8.19
CA ILE A 85 -4.38 18.85 8.90
C ILE A 85 -3.24 19.36 8.02
N GLY A 86 -3.22 18.94 6.76
CA GLY A 86 -2.22 19.38 5.81
C GLY A 86 -2.25 20.89 5.52
N TYR A 87 -3.39 21.56 5.69
CA TYR A 87 -3.48 23.02 5.60
C TYR A 87 -2.76 23.68 6.78
N PHE A 88 -2.93 23.17 8.00
CA PHE A 88 -2.23 23.68 9.19
C PHE A 88 -0.73 23.43 9.17
N VAL A 89 -0.30 22.24 8.74
CA VAL A 89 1.12 21.88 8.65
C VAL A 89 1.89 22.84 7.73
N ARG A 90 1.29 23.22 6.58
CA ARG A 90 1.91 24.14 5.63
C ARG A 90 2.17 25.54 6.17
N LYS A 91 1.45 25.96 7.22
CA LYS A 91 1.67 27.25 7.88
C LYS A 91 2.74 27.18 8.97
N SER A 92 3.24 25.99 9.29
CA SER A 92 4.26 25.79 10.32
C SER A 92 5.69 25.85 9.72
N VAL A 93 6.64 26.28 10.55
CA VAL A 93 8.08 26.35 10.21
C VAL A 93 8.70 24.95 10.00
N ILE A 94 8.00 23.88 10.40
CA ILE A 94 8.47 22.48 10.35
C ILE A 94 8.37 21.88 8.93
N THR A 95 7.84 22.62 7.95
CA THR A 95 7.61 22.15 6.57
C THR A 95 8.89 21.59 5.91
N GLY A 96 10.08 22.10 6.23
CA GLY A 96 11.35 21.57 5.72
C GLY A 96 11.65 20.15 6.21
N THR A 97 11.53 19.91 7.52
CA THR A 97 11.74 18.60 8.14
C THR A 97 10.69 17.59 7.70
N ASP A 98 9.42 17.99 7.58
CA ASP A 98 8.33 17.14 7.09
C ASP A 98 8.61 16.60 5.66
N ARG A 99 9.17 17.43 4.78
CA ARG A 99 9.55 17.01 3.43
C ARG A 99 10.78 16.10 3.41
N ALA A 100 11.78 16.38 4.24
CA ALA A 100 12.97 15.52 4.35
C ALA A 100 12.60 14.11 4.87
N LEU A 101 11.75 14.03 5.90
CA LEU A 101 11.22 12.76 6.36
C LEU A 101 10.29 12.12 5.33
N GLY A 102 9.57 12.92 4.54
CA GLY A 102 8.77 12.45 3.41
C GLY A 102 9.62 11.76 2.35
N VAL A 103 10.83 12.25 2.05
CA VAL A 103 11.78 11.58 1.15
C VAL A 103 12.19 10.22 1.71
N LEU A 104 12.59 10.16 2.99
CA LEU A 104 12.99 8.89 3.63
C LEU A 104 11.85 7.86 3.60
N PHE A 105 10.64 8.31 3.91
CA PHE A 105 9.44 7.48 3.84
C PHE A 105 9.16 7.02 2.39
N GLY A 106 9.27 7.94 1.42
CA GLY A 106 9.13 7.66 0.00
C GLY A 106 10.14 6.62 -0.49
N ILE A 107 11.39 6.69 -0.03
CA ILE A 107 12.42 5.68 -0.32
C ILE A 107 12.01 4.32 0.28
N ALA A 108 11.65 4.28 1.56
CA ALA A 108 11.21 3.04 2.22
C ALA A 108 10.03 2.38 1.48
N ARG A 109 9.02 3.18 1.11
CA ARG A 109 7.90 2.73 0.29
C ARG A 109 8.34 2.25 -1.10
N GLY A 110 9.26 2.96 -1.74
CA GLY A 110 9.79 2.60 -3.05
C GLY A 110 10.52 1.26 -3.03
N VAL A 111 11.30 1.01 -1.97
CA VAL A 111 11.96 -0.29 -1.72
C VAL A 111 10.93 -1.40 -1.52
N ALA A 112 9.89 -1.16 -0.72
CA ALA A 112 8.81 -2.13 -0.53
C ALA A 112 8.08 -2.45 -1.85
N LEU A 113 7.73 -1.43 -2.65
CA LEU A 113 7.09 -1.61 -3.95
C LEU A 113 7.99 -2.35 -4.94
N ALA A 114 9.30 -2.06 -4.94
CA ALA A 114 10.29 -2.79 -5.73
C ALA A 114 10.36 -4.27 -5.34
N GLY A 115 10.35 -4.58 -4.03
CA GLY A 115 10.31 -5.97 -3.53
C GLY A 115 9.04 -6.71 -3.95
N ILE A 116 7.88 -6.06 -3.83
CA ILE A 116 6.59 -6.61 -4.29
C ILE A 116 6.61 -6.89 -5.81
N LEU A 117 7.17 -5.97 -6.61
CA LEU A 117 7.29 -6.12 -8.06
C LEU A 117 8.19 -7.32 -8.42
N VAL A 118 9.35 -7.44 -7.77
CA VAL A 118 10.25 -8.59 -7.96
C VAL A 118 9.54 -9.89 -7.56
N LEU A 119 8.90 -9.94 -6.41
CA LEU A 119 8.16 -11.13 -5.96
C LEU A 119 7.06 -11.51 -6.97
N ALA A 120 6.30 -10.55 -7.49
CA ALA A 120 5.26 -10.80 -8.48
C ALA A 120 5.83 -11.37 -9.79
N LEU A 121 6.97 -10.85 -10.26
CA LEU A 121 7.62 -11.32 -11.48
C LEU A 121 8.30 -12.68 -11.30
N GLU A 122 8.85 -12.96 -10.12
CA GLU A 122 9.41 -14.26 -9.78
C GLU A 122 8.31 -15.34 -9.76
N LEU A 123 7.17 -15.04 -9.12
CA LEU A 123 5.98 -15.90 -9.14
C LEU A 123 5.39 -16.03 -10.56
N GLY A 124 5.58 -15.03 -11.41
CA GLY A 124 5.21 -15.04 -12.82
C GLY A 124 6.14 -15.85 -13.72
N GLY A 125 7.24 -16.40 -13.21
CA GLY A 125 8.16 -17.26 -13.96
C GLY A 125 9.21 -16.51 -14.81
N PHE A 126 9.38 -15.20 -14.61
CA PHE A 126 10.32 -14.38 -15.39
C PHE A 126 11.81 -14.59 -15.00
N SER A 127 12.10 -15.49 -14.07
CA SER A 127 13.45 -15.74 -13.53
C SER A 127 14.46 -16.31 -14.54
N ALA A 128 14.00 -16.81 -15.69
CA ALA A 128 14.84 -17.36 -16.74
C ALA A 128 15.38 -16.31 -17.73
N GLU A 129 14.84 -15.09 -17.70
CA GLU A 129 15.11 -14.07 -18.72
C GLU A 129 16.50 -13.42 -18.59
N PRO A 130 17.15 -13.02 -19.70
CA PRO A 130 18.47 -12.39 -19.67
C PRO A 130 18.49 -11.06 -18.89
N TRP A 131 17.47 -10.22 -19.08
CA TRP A 131 17.33 -8.93 -18.40
C TRP A 131 17.09 -9.06 -16.88
N TRP A 132 16.63 -10.23 -16.43
CA TRP A 132 16.46 -10.59 -15.02
C TRP A 132 17.79 -11.02 -14.40
N ARG A 133 18.51 -11.95 -15.06
CA ARG A 133 19.76 -12.53 -14.54
C ARG A 133 20.92 -11.53 -14.50
N GLU A 134 20.95 -10.56 -15.41
CA GLU A 134 22.02 -9.56 -15.49
C GLU A 134 21.78 -8.31 -14.62
N SER A 135 20.63 -8.24 -13.93
CA SER A 135 20.24 -7.07 -13.12
C SER A 135 21.09 -6.97 -11.84
N LYS A 136 21.64 -5.78 -11.59
CA LYS A 136 22.49 -5.55 -10.39
C LYS A 136 21.68 -5.14 -9.16
N LEU A 137 20.49 -4.58 -9.35
CA LEU A 137 19.61 -4.15 -8.25
C LEU A 137 18.66 -5.28 -7.79
N LEU A 138 18.50 -6.32 -8.60
CA LEU A 138 17.65 -7.46 -8.32
C LEU A 138 17.98 -8.18 -7.00
N PRO A 139 19.24 -8.46 -6.63
CA PRO A 139 19.54 -9.13 -5.36
C PRO A 139 19.08 -8.34 -4.13
N TYR A 140 19.07 -7.01 -4.20
CA TYR A 140 18.64 -6.16 -3.09
C TYR A 140 17.11 -6.12 -2.98
N ALA A 141 16.41 -5.95 -4.09
CA ALA A 141 14.95 -5.97 -4.12
C ALA A 141 14.39 -7.38 -3.82
N ALA A 142 15.07 -8.44 -4.25
CA ALA A 142 14.70 -9.83 -3.98
C ALA A 142 14.78 -10.17 -2.48
N ARG A 143 15.73 -9.60 -1.71
CA ARG A 143 15.76 -9.77 -0.25
C ARG A 143 14.48 -9.26 0.41
N VAL A 144 14.05 -8.07 0.01
CA VAL A 144 12.80 -7.47 0.51
C VAL A 144 11.59 -8.31 0.07
N GLY A 145 11.59 -8.79 -1.18
CA GLY A 145 10.56 -9.72 -1.67
C GLY A 145 10.50 -11.03 -0.88
N ALA A 146 11.65 -11.59 -0.48
CA ALA A 146 11.73 -12.79 0.33
C ALA A 146 11.16 -12.58 1.74
N GLU A 147 11.53 -11.49 2.41
CA GLU A 147 10.96 -11.15 3.72
C GLU A 147 9.42 -10.99 3.67
N LEU A 148 8.91 -10.35 2.61
CA LEU A 148 7.47 -10.21 2.38
C LEU A 148 6.77 -11.56 2.14
N ARG A 149 7.42 -12.46 1.41
CA ARG A 149 6.93 -13.82 1.17
C ARG A 149 6.88 -14.61 2.46
N ASP A 150 7.92 -14.57 3.27
CA ASP A 150 8.01 -15.29 4.54
C ASP A 150 6.92 -14.81 5.50
N ALA A 151 6.74 -13.49 5.64
CA ALA A 151 5.66 -12.90 6.44
C ALA A 151 4.27 -13.32 5.94
N ALA A 152 4.07 -13.40 4.62
CA ALA A 152 2.81 -13.85 4.04
C ALA A 152 2.55 -15.34 4.31
N GLN A 153 3.57 -16.20 4.21
CA GLN A 153 3.45 -17.63 4.50
C GLN A 153 3.15 -17.90 5.98
N GLU A 154 3.76 -17.14 6.89
CA GLU A 154 3.50 -17.23 8.32
C GLU A 154 2.02 -16.92 8.65
N GLN A 155 1.45 -15.88 8.03
CA GLN A 155 0.02 -15.56 8.18
C GLN A 155 -0.91 -16.65 7.64
N LEU A 156 -0.56 -17.23 6.48
CA LEU A 156 -1.33 -18.33 5.90
C LEU A 156 -1.27 -19.57 6.79
N ALA A 157 -0.10 -19.89 7.35
CA ALA A 157 0.08 -20.99 8.30
C ALA A 157 -0.73 -20.77 9.59
N GLN A 158 -0.75 -19.55 10.12
CA GLN A 158 -1.59 -19.20 11.27
C GLN A 158 -3.09 -19.33 10.98
N GLN A 159 -3.55 -18.91 9.80
CA GLN A 159 -4.96 -19.08 9.42
C GLN A 159 -5.37 -20.54 9.21
N GLN A 160 -4.45 -21.40 8.78
CA GLN A 160 -4.70 -22.83 8.61
C GLN A 160 -4.62 -23.60 9.93
N GLY A 161 -3.71 -23.22 10.83
CA GLY A 161 -3.53 -23.86 12.15
C GLY A 161 -4.65 -23.57 13.15
N VAL A 162 -5.44 -22.50 12.96
CA VAL A 162 -6.61 -22.17 13.81
C VAL A 162 -7.88 -22.94 13.41
N ARG A 163 -7.84 -23.75 12.35
CA ARG A 163 -8.99 -24.53 11.84
C ARG A 163 -8.95 -26.04 12.16
N LEU A 164 -8.16 -26.47 13.16
CA LEU A 164 -8.15 -27.84 13.69
C LEU A 164 -8.52 -27.81 15.18
#